data_AF-A0A661SVC3-F1
#
_entry.id   AF-A0A661SVC3-F1
#
_cell.length_a   1.000
_cell.length_b   1.000
_cell.length_c   1.000
_cell.angle_alpha   90.00
_cell.angle_beta   90.00
_cell.angle_gamma   90.00
#
_symmetry.space_group_name_H-M   'P 1'
#
loop_
_entity.id
_entity.type
_entity.pdbx_description
1 polymer ?
#
loop_
_entity_poly.entity_id
_entity_poly.type
_entity_poly.pdbx_seq_one_letter_code
_entity_poly.pdbx_strand_id
1 'polypeptide(L)'
;MKRPLFWHQGVFLQPQHFQWQDLHFQSLLEPFYGLMAPHFWGVEDLDIPRGALENSSFEIQKGRFLFSDMTYVTFPGNASIEPRSFDDTRLEGGKPLTVYVGLRKWKDKGENVTVLSSL
;
A
#
# COMPACT_ATOMS: atom_id res chain seq x y z
N MET A 1 -12.01 2.70 15.59
CA MET A 1 -11.33 3.62 16.54
C MET A 1 -10.54 2.86 17.62
N LYS A 2 -9.20 2.96 17.58
CA LYS A 2 -8.29 2.45 18.61
C LYS A 2 -8.26 3.41 19.80
N ARG A 3 -7.95 2.92 21.01
CA ARG A 3 -7.82 3.78 22.20
C ARG A 3 -6.50 4.54 22.20
N PRO A 4 -6.43 5.79 22.70
CA PRO A 4 -5.17 6.50 22.83
C PRO A 4 -4.26 5.80 23.84
N LEU A 5 -2.95 6.00 23.68
CA LEU A 5 -1.96 5.59 24.66
C LEU A 5 -2.01 6.48 25.90
N PHE A 6 -1.79 5.89 27.06
CA PHE A 6 -1.65 6.64 28.30
C PHE A 6 -0.19 7.05 28.50
N TRP A 7 0.08 8.34 28.33
CA TRP A 7 1.37 8.93 28.59
C TRP A 7 1.47 9.40 30.04
N HIS A 8 2.55 9.00 30.72
CA HIS A 8 2.85 9.48 32.06
C HIS A 8 4.35 9.73 32.21
N GLN A 9 4.71 10.55 33.19
CA GLN A 9 6.10 10.81 33.51
C GLN A 9 6.83 9.50 33.87
N GLY A 10 8.04 9.33 33.35
CA GLY A 10 8.87 8.17 33.62
C GLY A 10 8.54 6.92 32.80
N VAL A 11 7.64 7.00 31.80
CA VAL A 11 7.42 5.87 30.88
C VAL A 11 8.69 5.60 30.05
N PHE A 12 9.09 4.33 29.97
CA PHE A 12 10.17 3.91 29.10
C PHE A 12 9.66 3.77 27.66
N LEU A 13 10.27 4.49 26.72
CA LEU A 13 9.83 4.47 25.33
C LEU A 13 10.17 3.15 24.65
N GLN A 14 9.19 2.58 23.95
CA GLN A 14 9.35 1.39 23.12
C GLN A 14 8.72 1.65 21.73
N PRO A 15 9.16 0.96 20.67
CA PRO A 15 8.60 1.13 19.32
C PRO A 15 7.07 0.98 19.27
N GLN A 16 6.51 0.10 20.10
CA GLN A 16 5.07 -0.16 20.20
C GLN A 16 4.28 1.09 20.60
N HIS A 17 4.89 2.00 21.39
CA HIS A 17 4.23 3.26 21.75
C HIS A 17 3.97 4.13 20.52
N PHE A 18 4.95 4.23 19.62
CA PHE A 18 4.81 4.99 18.39
C PHE A 18 3.88 4.30 17.39
N GLN A 19 4.01 2.97 17.24
CA GLN A 19 3.12 2.19 16.36
C GLN A 19 1.66 2.31 16.78
N TRP A 20 1.38 2.21 18.07
CA TRP A 20 0.00 2.33 18.57
C TRP A 20 -0.53 3.76 18.50
N GLN A 21 0.33 4.76 18.71
CA GLN A 21 -0.05 6.16 18.53
C GLN A 21 -0.42 6.45 17.07
N ASP A 22 0.36 5.97 16.10
CA ASP A 22 0.05 6.08 14.68
C ASP A 22 -1.28 5.39 14.31
N LEU A 23 -1.48 4.14 14.76
CA LEU A 23 -2.74 3.42 14.58
C LEU A 23 -3.93 4.14 15.23
N HIS A 24 -3.73 4.77 16.39
CA HIS A 24 -4.76 5.58 17.03
C HIS A 24 -5.14 6.76 16.13
N PHE A 25 -4.17 7.54 15.65
CA PHE A 25 -4.41 8.66 14.75
C PHE A 25 -5.12 8.25 13.46
N GLN A 26 -4.67 7.19 12.80
CA GLN A 26 -5.32 6.65 11.60
C GLN A 26 -6.78 6.29 11.87
N SER A 27 -7.05 5.68 13.03
CA SER A 27 -8.42 5.29 13.41
C SER A 27 -9.36 6.46 13.69
N LEU A 28 -8.84 7.68 13.90
CA LEU A 28 -9.66 8.90 14.00
C LEU A 28 -10.23 9.31 12.64
N LEU A 29 -9.58 8.91 11.55
CA LEU A 29 -9.98 9.26 10.19
C LEU A 29 -11.04 8.29 9.62
N GLU A 30 -11.13 7.06 10.15
CA GLU A 30 -12.10 6.03 9.71
C GLU A 30 -13.54 6.56 9.48
N PRO A 31 -14.14 7.37 10.38
CA PRO A 31 -15.51 7.84 10.18
C PRO A 31 -15.65 8.77 8.97
N PHE A 32 -14.64 9.59 8.68
CA PHE A 32 -14.66 10.50 7.53
C PHE A 32 -14.66 9.71 6.21
N TYR A 33 -13.82 8.67 6.11
CA TYR A 33 -13.80 7.81 4.94
C TYR A 33 -15.12 7.08 4.71
N GLY A 34 -15.75 6.57 5.78
CA GLY A 34 -17.04 5.88 5.68
C GLY A 34 -18.21 6.79 5.30
N LEU A 35 -18.13 8.08 5.60
CA LEU A 35 -19.21 9.06 5.36
C LEU A 35 -19.04 9.87 4.07
N MET A 36 -17.81 10.03 3.56
CA MET A 36 -17.54 10.87 2.39
C MET A 36 -18.09 10.29 1.09
N ALA A 37 -17.75 9.03 0.77
CA ALA A 37 -18.23 8.38 -0.45
C ALA A 37 -18.12 6.85 -0.34
N PRO A 38 -19.05 6.09 -0.94
CA PRO A 38 -18.91 4.64 -1.07
C PRO A 38 -17.63 4.30 -1.84
N HIS A 39 -16.87 3.32 -1.36
CA HIS A 39 -15.69 2.78 -2.03
C HIS A 39 -14.66 3.85 -2.45
N PHE A 40 -14.37 4.81 -1.57
CA PHE A 40 -13.39 5.88 -1.80
C PHE A 40 -11.93 5.38 -1.73
N TRP A 41 -11.58 4.44 -2.59
CA TRP A 41 -10.27 3.83 -2.75
C TRP A 41 -10.06 3.46 -4.23
N GLY A 42 -8.81 3.31 -4.67
CA GLY A 42 -8.49 2.98 -6.05
C GLY A 42 -7.16 3.58 -6.52
N VAL A 43 -7.07 3.81 -7.82
CA VAL A 43 -5.90 4.39 -8.49
C VAL A 43 -6.12 5.89 -8.65
N GLU A 44 -5.22 6.70 -8.09
CA GLU A 44 -5.23 8.16 -8.24
C GLU A 44 -4.38 8.61 -9.45
N ASP A 45 -3.20 8.00 -9.62
CA ASP A 45 -2.26 8.29 -10.70
C ASP A 45 -1.54 6.99 -11.10
N LEU A 46 -1.23 6.81 -12.38
CA LEU A 46 -0.54 5.62 -12.88
C LEU A 46 0.17 5.90 -14.20
N ASP A 47 1.47 5.65 -14.21
CA ASP A 47 2.36 5.75 -15.35
C ASP A 47 3.06 4.40 -15.58
N ILE A 48 2.88 3.85 -16.79
CA ILE A 48 3.41 2.56 -17.21
C ILE A 48 4.28 2.79 -18.44
N PRO A 49 5.60 2.50 -18.39
CA PRO A 49 6.49 2.67 -19.51
C PRO A 49 6.21 1.59 -20.56
N ARG A 50 5.91 2.01 -21.79
CA ARG A 50 5.57 1.07 -22.88
C ARG A 50 6.71 0.13 -23.27
N GLY A 51 7.96 0.58 -23.14
CA GLY A 51 9.13 -0.22 -23.54
C GLY A 51 9.33 -1.49 -22.70
N ALA A 52 8.87 -1.52 -21.44
CA ALA A 52 8.93 -2.74 -20.63
C ALA A 52 7.97 -3.82 -21.15
N LEU A 53 6.80 -3.40 -21.65
CA LEU A 53 5.77 -4.31 -22.16
C LEU A 53 6.24 -5.07 -23.41
N GLU A 54 7.10 -4.47 -24.24
CA GLU A 54 7.70 -5.12 -25.41
C GLU A 54 8.59 -6.31 -25.03
N ASN A 55 9.09 -6.34 -23.79
CA ASN A 55 9.93 -7.41 -23.25
C ASN A 55 9.16 -8.34 -22.32
N SER A 56 7.84 -8.41 -22.46
CA SER A 56 6.94 -9.21 -21.60
C SER A 56 7.11 -8.89 -20.10
N SER A 57 7.44 -7.63 -19.77
CA SER A 57 7.61 -7.13 -18.40
C SER A 57 6.61 -6.02 -18.10
N PHE A 58 5.91 -6.14 -16.98
CA PHE A 58 5.04 -5.09 -16.47
C PHE A 58 5.76 -4.32 -15.37
N GLU A 59 5.91 -3.03 -15.58
CA GLU A 59 6.60 -2.10 -14.69
C GLU A 59 5.72 -0.88 -14.46
N ILE A 60 5.78 -0.32 -13.25
CA ILE A 60 5.13 0.95 -12.93
C ILE A 60 6.26 1.97 -12.83
N GLN A 61 6.22 3.04 -13.62
CA GLN A 61 7.19 4.13 -13.52
C GLN A 61 6.81 5.09 -12.39
N LYS A 62 5.51 5.37 -12.25
CA LYS A 62 4.95 6.19 -11.19
C LYS A 62 3.52 5.72 -10.87
N GLY A 63 3.11 5.77 -9.62
CA GLY A 63 1.73 5.47 -9.25
C GLY A 63 1.35 6.02 -7.89
N ARG A 64 0.07 6.38 -7.73
CA ARG A 64 -0.54 6.75 -6.46
C ARG A 64 -1.81 5.94 -6.26
N PHE A 65 -1.91 5.27 -5.13
CA PHE A 65 -2.97 4.31 -4.83
C PHE A 65 -3.49 4.55 -3.43
N LEU A 66 -4.82 4.48 -3.27
CA LEU A 66 -5.47 4.41 -1.98
C LEU A 66 -6.11 3.03 -1.86
N PHE A 67 -5.71 2.25 -0.86
CA PHE A 67 -6.28 0.93 -0.59
C PHE A 67 -7.56 1.05 0.25
N SER A 68 -8.37 -0.01 0.25
CA SER A 68 -9.64 -0.06 0.99
C SER A 68 -9.48 0.00 2.51
N ASP A 69 -8.28 -0.26 3.03
CA ASP A 69 -7.91 -0.10 4.43
C ASP A 69 -7.33 1.28 4.75
N MET A 70 -7.50 2.25 3.84
CA MET A 70 -7.00 3.63 3.91
C MET A 70 -5.48 3.76 3.76
N THR A 71 -4.75 2.69 3.45
CA THR A 71 -3.32 2.80 3.19
C THR A 71 -3.09 3.59 1.91
N TYR A 72 -2.36 4.71 2.02
CA TYR A 72 -1.95 5.53 0.87
C TYR A 72 -0.55 5.16 0.41
N VAL A 73 -0.41 4.83 -0.87
CA VAL A 73 0.83 4.38 -1.49
C VAL A 73 1.20 5.32 -2.63
N THR A 74 2.46 5.75 -2.66
CA THR A 74 3.08 6.55 -3.72
C THR A 74 4.38 5.90 -4.15
N PHE A 75 4.50 5.64 -5.44
CA PHE A 75 5.70 5.10 -6.08
C PHE A 75 6.14 6.04 -7.21
N PRO A 76 7.43 6.45 -7.28
CA PRO A 76 8.42 6.34 -6.20
C PRO A 76 8.01 7.21 -5.00
N GLY A 77 8.41 6.83 -3.78
CA GLY A 77 8.02 7.55 -2.58
C GLY A 77 8.05 6.67 -1.34
N ASN A 78 6.87 6.30 -0.85
CA ASN A 78 6.73 5.49 0.37
C ASN A 78 6.56 3.99 0.10
N ALA A 79 6.71 3.55 -1.15
CA ALA A 79 6.63 2.15 -1.53
C ALA A 79 7.75 1.75 -2.47
N SER A 80 8.02 0.44 -2.49
CA SER A 80 8.84 -0.24 -3.47
C SER A 80 7.96 -1.26 -4.20
N ILE A 81 7.96 -1.20 -5.53
CA ILE A 81 7.20 -2.10 -6.40
C ILE A 81 8.19 -2.70 -7.39
N GLU A 82 8.28 -4.02 -7.38
CA GLU A 82 9.15 -4.74 -8.30
C GLU A 82 8.44 -5.02 -9.63
N PRO A 83 9.17 -4.97 -10.77
CA PRO A 83 8.73 -5.47 -12.06
C PRO A 83 8.17 -6.90 -12.00
N ARG A 84 7.23 -7.20 -12.89
CA ARG A 84 6.66 -8.54 -13.04
C ARG A 84 6.67 -8.96 -14.50
N SER A 85 7.43 -10.00 -14.82
CA SER A 85 7.35 -10.64 -16.12
C SER A 85 6.03 -11.39 -16.27
N PHE A 86 5.48 -11.39 -17.47
CA PHE A 86 4.31 -12.16 -17.86
C PHE A 86 4.62 -12.98 -19.12
N ASP A 87 3.79 -13.97 -19.39
CA ASP A 87 3.94 -14.86 -20.53
C ASP A 87 2.98 -14.42 -21.65
N ASP A 88 3.54 -13.90 -22.74
CA ASP A 88 2.78 -13.39 -23.88
C ASP A 88 1.97 -14.49 -24.57
N THR A 89 2.37 -15.76 -24.44
CA THR A 89 1.62 -16.88 -25.03
C THR A 89 0.26 -17.08 -24.36
N ARG A 90 0.08 -16.57 -23.13
CA ARG A 90 -1.21 -16.61 -22.41
C ARG A 90 -2.16 -15.50 -22.82
N LEU A 91 -1.71 -14.54 -23.63
CA LEU A 91 -2.54 -13.48 -24.21
C LEU A 91 -3.31 -14.01 -25.42
N GLU A 92 -4.23 -14.96 -25.19
CA GLU A 92 -5.02 -15.55 -26.26
C GLU A 92 -5.98 -14.52 -26.89
N GLY A 93 -5.88 -14.36 -28.21
CA GLY A 93 -6.95 -13.78 -29.03
C GLY A 93 -7.34 -12.34 -28.68
N GLY A 94 -6.39 -11.51 -28.23
CA GLY A 94 -6.63 -10.10 -27.93
C GLY A 94 -7.40 -9.83 -26.63
N LYS A 95 -7.52 -10.82 -25.74
CA LYS A 95 -8.08 -10.60 -24.39
C LYS A 95 -7.10 -9.78 -23.54
N PRO A 96 -7.58 -8.79 -22.77
CA PRO A 96 -6.73 -8.02 -21.88
C PRO A 96 -6.19 -8.90 -20.74
N LEU A 97 -4.95 -8.67 -20.34
CA LEU A 97 -4.37 -9.21 -19.11
C LEU A 97 -4.67 -8.25 -17.95
N THR A 98 -5.44 -8.70 -16.97
CA THR A 98 -5.70 -7.92 -15.76
C THR A 98 -4.53 -8.05 -14.80
N VAL A 99 -3.92 -6.92 -14.46
CA VAL A 99 -2.86 -6.81 -13.45
C VAL A 99 -3.44 -6.16 -12.19
N TYR A 100 -3.03 -6.65 -11.03
CA TYR A 100 -3.43 -6.10 -9.74
C TYR A 100 -2.21 -5.58 -8.99
N VAL A 101 -2.36 -4.41 -8.36
CA VAL A 101 -1.43 -3.92 -7.35
C VAL A 101 -1.91 -4.42 -6.00
N GLY A 102 -1.08 -5.22 -5.33
CA GLY A 102 -1.41 -5.82 -4.03
C GLY A 102 -0.58 -5.22 -2.91
N LEU A 103 -1.23 -4.91 -1.79
CA LEU A 103 -0.57 -4.60 -0.53
C LEU A 103 -0.69 -5.80 0.40
N ARG A 104 0.39 -6.11 1.14
CA ARG A 104 0.34 -7.16 2.15
C ARG A 104 -0.64 -6.76 3.24
N LYS A 105 -1.65 -7.60 3.48
CA LYS A 105 -2.62 -7.37 4.56
C LYS A 105 -1.92 -7.29 5.91
N TRP A 106 -2.34 -6.32 6.72
CA TRP A 106 -1.89 -6.18 8.10
C TRP A 106 -2.14 -7.47 8.91
N LYS A 107 -1.15 -7.88 9.69
CA LYS A 107 -1.22 -8.98 10.63
C LYS A 107 -1.27 -8.44 12.05
N ASP A 108 -2.40 -8.63 12.73
CA ASP A 108 -2.55 -8.22 14.14
C ASP A 108 -1.59 -8.95 15.09
N LYS A 109 -1.22 -10.18 14.72
CA LYS A 109 -0.26 -11.01 15.45
C LYS A 109 0.88 -11.37 14.50
N GLY A 110 2.05 -10.81 14.74
CA GLY A 110 3.26 -11.06 13.97
C GLY A 110 3.90 -9.80 13.43
N GLU A 111 4.87 -9.99 12.53
CA GLU A 111 5.66 -8.91 11.95
C GLU A 111 4.96 -8.33 10.71
N ASN A 112 4.89 -6.99 10.66
CA ASN A 112 4.41 -6.22 9.50
C ASN A 112 5.54 -5.42 8.83
N VAL A 113 6.78 -5.62 9.27
CA VAL A 113 7.96 -4.91 8.77
C VAL A 113 8.84 -5.90 8.03
N THR A 114 9.28 -5.50 6.83
CA THR A 114 10.33 -6.21 6.08
C THR A 114 11.58 -5.36 6.16
N VAL A 115 12.71 -5.94 6.59
CA VAL A 115 14.00 -5.26 6.54
C VAL A 115 14.48 -5.25 5.10
N LEU A 116 14.61 -4.05 4.53
CA LEU A 116 15.17 -3.86 3.20
C LEU A 116 16.68 -3.61 3.34
N SER A 117 17.49 -4.24 2.50
CA SER A 117 18.95 -4.06 2.49
C SER A 117 19.37 -2.67 2.01
N SER A 118 18.50 -1.99 1.27
CA SER A 118 18.62 -0.59 0.84
C SER A 118 17.24 -0.05 0.46
N LEU A 119 17.03 1.26 0.62
CA LEU A 119 15.86 1.98 0.11
C LEU A 119 16.07 2.36 -1.36
#